data_AF-A0A9X2S1N6-F1
#
_entry.id   AF-A0A9X2S1N6-F1
#
_cell.length_a   1.000
_cell.length_b   1.000
_cell.length_c   1.000
_cell.angle_alpha   90.00
_cell.angle_beta   90.00
_cell.angle_gamma   90.00
#
_symmetry.space_group_name_H-M   'P 1'
#
loop_
_entity.id
_entity.type
_entity.pdbx_description
1 polymer ?
#
loop_
_entity_poly.entity_id
_entity_poly.type
_entity_poly.pdbx_seq_one_letter_code
_entity_poly.pdbx_strand_id
1 'polypeptide(L)'
;DAAWLAQLGAHGLVRPSFVPPEPVRELRDLTRARTTATRERGRVVQRMEKLLEDTGIKLSAVASDIMGVSGRAMLEALIAGEHDPQLLADPAKRRLRNKIPELTQALTGRFREHHAFLTRLHLDQYDQLTAMIRRLDKRIEKAIAPFRGALDLLDTIPGTNRAVAEVIIAETGGDMSRFASARHLASWAGVCPGHHESAGRTK
;
A
#
# COMPACT_ATOMS: atom_id res chain seq x y z
N ASP A 1 7.58 -16.35 -33.35
CA ASP A 1 6.42 -16.28 -32.44
C ASP A 1 5.46 -15.13 -32.77
N ALA A 2 5.91 -13.86 -32.74
CA ALA A 2 5.06 -12.71 -33.06
C ALA A 2 4.41 -12.74 -34.46
N ALA A 3 5.12 -13.21 -35.50
CA ALA A 3 4.58 -13.32 -36.86
C ALA A 3 3.44 -14.35 -36.97
N TRP A 4 3.51 -15.43 -36.18
CA TRP A 4 2.47 -16.46 -36.13
C TRP A 4 1.22 -15.96 -35.40
N LEU A 5 1.40 -15.27 -34.27
CA LEU A 5 0.31 -14.60 -33.55
C LEU A 5 -0.39 -13.53 -34.41
N ALA A 6 0.37 -12.79 -35.22
CA ALA A 6 -0.19 -11.80 -36.16
C ALA A 6 -1.03 -12.46 -37.26
N GLN A 7 -0.58 -13.59 -37.83
CA GLN A 7 -1.36 -14.35 -38.81
C GLN A 7 -2.63 -14.94 -38.19
N LEU A 8 -2.53 -15.58 -37.02
CA LEU A 8 -3.69 -16.07 -36.29
C LEU A 8 -4.68 -14.93 -35.98
N GLY A 9 -4.19 -13.76 -35.60
CA GLY A 9 -4.99 -12.56 -35.37
C GLY A 9 -5.71 -12.07 -36.63
N ALA A 10 -5.00 -11.99 -37.75
CA ALA A 10 -5.55 -11.57 -39.05
C ALA A 10 -6.64 -12.53 -39.56
N HIS A 11 -6.53 -13.82 -39.23
CA HIS A 11 -7.52 -14.85 -39.57
C HIS A 11 -8.64 -14.99 -38.52
N GLY A 12 -8.68 -14.15 -37.48
CA GLY A 12 -9.70 -14.23 -36.43
C GLY A 12 -9.61 -15.49 -35.55
N LEU A 13 -8.49 -16.21 -35.61
CA LEU A 13 -8.23 -17.44 -34.87
C LEU A 13 -7.70 -17.17 -33.44
N VAL A 14 -7.43 -15.90 -33.10
CA VAL A 14 -7.09 -15.48 -31.74
C VAL A 14 -8.36 -15.09 -31.01
N ARG A 15 -8.62 -15.74 -29.87
CA ARG A 15 -9.70 -15.33 -28.97
C ARG A 15 -9.37 -13.94 -28.42
N PRO A 16 -10.23 -12.93 -28.62
CA PRO A 16 -9.97 -11.60 -28.11
C PRO A 16 -9.88 -11.64 -26.57
N SER A 17 -8.83 -11.01 -26.05
CA SER A 17 -8.71 -10.82 -24.59
C SER A 17 -9.73 -9.79 -24.13
N PHE A 18 -10.23 -9.96 -22.90
CA PHE A 18 -11.13 -8.98 -22.31
C PHE A 18 -10.42 -7.65 -22.08
N VAL A 19 -10.87 -6.62 -22.79
CA VAL A 19 -10.45 -5.23 -22.58
C VAL A 19 -11.62 -4.49 -21.91
N PRO A 20 -11.47 -4.00 -20.67
CA PRO A 20 -12.54 -3.28 -20.01
C PRO A 20 -12.86 -1.94 -20.70
N PRO A 21 -14.10 -1.45 -20.55
CA PRO A 21 -14.47 -0.10 -20.95
C PRO A 21 -13.56 0.97 -20.34
N GLU A 22 -13.47 2.12 -21.01
CA GLU A 22 -12.62 3.24 -20.58
C GLU A 22 -12.80 3.65 -19.11
N PRO A 23 -14.01 3.81 -18.55
CA PRO A 23 -14.16 4.16 -17.13
C PRO A 23 -13.53 3.15 -16.16
N VAL A 24 -13.55 1.86 -16.52
CA VAL A 24 -12.92 0.80 -15.71
C VAL A 24 -11.39 0.87 -15.83
N ARG A 25 -10.86 1.16 -17.02
CA ARG A 25 -9.42 1.35 -17.22
C ARG A 25 -8.89 2.56 -16.46
N GLU A 26 -9.61 3.68 -16.46
CA GLU A 26 -9.25 4.85 -15.64
C GLU A 26 -9.24 4.51 -14.14
N LEU A 27 -10.27 3.81 -13.65
CA LEU A 27 -10.33 3.37 -12.25
C LEU A 27 -9.18 2.41 -11.90
N ARG A 28 -8.78 1.56 -12.83
CA ARG A 28 -7.62 0.68 -12.70
C ARG A 28 -6.31 1.46 -12.56
N ASP A 29 -6.10 2.47 -13.38
CA ASP A 29 -4.89 3.29 -13.29
C ASP A 29 -4.81 4.01 -11.95
N LEU A 30 -5.95 4.54 -11.45
CA LEU A 30 -6.03 5.18 -10.14
C LEU A 30 -5.71 4.22 -8.98
N THR A 31 -6.31 3.04 -8.97
CA THR A 31 -6.12 2.05 -7.89
C THR A 31 -4.72 1.46 -7.89
N ARG A 32 -4.11 1.26 -9.08
CA ARG A 32 -2.70 0.87 -9.22
C ARG A 32 -1.75 1.97 -8.76
N ALA A 33 -1.99 3.23 -9.15
CA ALA A 33 -1.20 4.36 -8.69
C ALA A 33 -1.24 4.50 -7.16
N ARG A 34 -2.43 4.32 -6.55
CA ARG A 34 -2.57 4.33 -5.09
C ARG A 34 -1.80 3.19 -4.42
N THR A 35 -1.86 2.00 -5.01
CA THR A 35 -1.13 0.82 -4.51
C THR A 35 0.38 1.08 -4.53
N THR A 36 0.90 1.63 -5.63
CA THR A 36 2.32 2.02 -5.74
C THR A 36 2.69 3.06 -4.70
N ALA A 37 1.94 4.17 -4.60
CA ALA A 37 2.22 5.23 -3.63
C ALA A 37 2.18 4.72 -2.17
N THR A 38 1.25 3.82 -1.85
CA THR A 38 1.15 3.20 -0.52
C THR A 38 2.36 2.32 -0.22
N ARG A 39 2.83 1.52 -1.18
CA ARG A 39 4.05 0.71 -1.04
C ARG A 39 5.28 1.59 -0.86
N GLU A 40 5.42 2.64 -1.67
CA GLU A 40 6.53 3.58 -1.51
C GLU A 40 6.52 4.25 -0.15
N ARG A 41 5.35 4.66 0.35
CA ARG A 41 5.22 5.25 1.69
C ARG A 41 5.66 4.27 2.77
N GLY A 42 5.32 2.99 2.64
CA GLY A 42 5.81 1.93 3.54
C GLY A 42 7.34 1.79 3.52
N ARG A 43 7.96 1.89 2.34
CA ARG A 43 9.43 1.88 2.22
C ARG A 43 10.09 3.09 2.87
N VAL A 44 9.44 4.26 2.86
CA VAL A 44 9.91 5.44 3.62
C VAL A 44 9.95 5.13 5.11
N VAL A 45 8.90 4.51 5.66
CA VAL A 45 8.86 4.13 7.08
C VAL A 45 10.00 3.17 7.42
N GLN A 46 10.23 2.14 6.60
CA GLN A 46 11.34 1.19 6.81
C GLN A 46 12.71 1.86 6.78
N ARG A 47 12.92 2.83 5.87
CA ARG A 47 14.17 3.61 5.83
C ARG A 47 14.32 4.50 7.07
N MET A 48 13.23 5.10 7.54
CA MET A 48 13.23 5.87 8.78
C MET A 48 13.60 5.00 9.97
N GLU A 49 12.97 3.83 10.11
CA GLU A 49 13.28 2.88 11.18
C GLU A 49 14.77 2.51 11.17
N LYS A 50 15.30 2.13 10.01
CA LYS A 50 16.73 1.81 9.87
C LYS A 50 17.63 2.98 10.30
N LEU A 51 17.32 4.20 9.85
CA LEU A 51 18.07 5.39 10.22
C LEU A 51 18.06 5.62 11.74
N LEU A 52 16.91 5.48 12.39
CA LEU A 52 16.79 5.64 13.85
C LEU A 52 17.58 4.55 14.57
N GLU A 53 17.51 3.30 14.09
CA GLU A 53 18.22 2.18 14.67
C GLU A 53 19.75 2.34 14.61
N ASP A 54 20.28 2.93 13.54
CA ASP A 54 21.71 3.26 13.40
C ASP A 54 22.19 4.25 14.47
N THR A 55 21.27 5.07 15.02
CA THR A 55 21.55 5.98 16.15
C THR A 55 21.38 5.33 17.52
N GLY A 56 20.86 4.10 17.59
CA GLY A 56 20.49 3.43 18.83
C GLY A 56 19.06 3.69 19.29
N ILE A 57 18.29 4.53 18.60
CA ILE A 57 16.87 4.78 18.90
C ILE A 57 16.01 3.61 18.40
N LYS A 58 15.22 3.00 19.28
CA LYS A 58 14.39 1.80 19.03
C LYS A 58 12.88 2.10 19.13
N LEU A 59 12.43 3.22 18.58
CA LEU A 59 11.04 3.68 18.71
C LEU A 59 10.00 2.66 18.21
N SER A 60 10.27 1.95 17.11
CA SER A 60 9.40 0.92 16.53
C SER A 60 9.20 -0.32 17.41
N ALA A 61 10.10 -0.55 18.38
CA ALA A 61 9.94 -1.63 19.36
C ALA A 61 8.83 -1.32 20.39
N VAL A 62 8.49 -0.05 20.59
CA VAL A 62 7.53 0.40 21.61
C VAL A 62 6.24 0.94 20.97
N ALA A 63 6.38 1.73 19.90
CA ALA A 63 5.30 2.34 19.15
C ALA A 63 4.99 1.55 17.89
N SER A 64 3.77 1.02 17.79
CA SER A 64 3.30 0.25 16.62
C SER A 64 3.15 1.09 15.34
N ASP A 65 3.08 2.42 15.48
CA ASP A 65 3.04 3.36 14.36
C ASP A 65 3.91 4.58 14.70
N ILE A 66 5.14 4.58 14.18
CA ILE A 66 6.09 5.68 14.40
C ILE A 66 5.73 6.95 13.61
N MET A 67 4.84 6.84 12.61
CA MET A 67 4.36 7.98 11.81
C MET A 67 3.05 8.56 12.36
N GLY A 68 2.45 7.90 13.37
CA GLY A 68 1.29 8.39 14.09
C GLY A 68 1.60 9.66 14.90
N VAL A 69 0.56 10.27 15.48
CA VAL A 69 0.66 11.59 16.15
C VAL A 69 1.77 11.67 17.20
N SER A 70 1.90 10.66 18.06
CA SER A 70 2.95 10.63 19.09
C SER A 70 4.34 10.46 18.49
N GLY A 71 4.51 9.49 17.58
CA GLY A 71 5.80 9.21 16.95
C GLY A 71 6.27 10.38 16.09
N ARG A 72 5.37 11.03 15.35
CA ARG A 72 5.68 12.26 14.63
C ARG A 72 6.17 13.36 15.56
N ALA A 73 5.50 13.60 16.69
CA ALA A 73 5.94 14.61 17.64
C ALA A 73 7.33 14.31 18.22
N MET A 74 7.63 13.05 18.52
CA MET A 74 8.96 12.60 18.97
C MET A 74 10.03 12.84 17.88
N LEU A 75 9.74 12.50 16.62
CA LEU A 75 10.66 12.71 15.51
C LEU A 75 10.90 14.20 15.25
N GLU A 76 9.88 15.04 15.35
CA GLU A 76 10.00 16.49 15.23
C GLU A 76 10.85 17.08 16.36
N ALA A 77 10.70 16.59 17.60
CA ALA A 77 11.52 17.00 18.73
C ALA A 77 13.01 16.59 18.55
N LEU A 78 13.26 15.36 18.09
CA LEU A 78 14.61 14.91 17.71
C LEU A 78 15.22 15.81 16.63
N ILE A 79 14.45 16.17 15.60
CA ILE A 79 14.91 17.08 14.54
C ILE A 79 15.20 18.48 15.09
N ALA A 80 14.42 18.95 16.06
CA ALA A 80 14.62 20.24 16.73
C ALA A 80 15.84 20.26 17.68
N GLY A 81 16.54 19.13 17.85
CA GLY A 81 17.74 19.02 18.68
C GLY A 81 17.45 18.64 20.13
N GLU A 82 16.24 18.16 20.45
CA GLU A 82 15.96 17.59 21.77
C GLU A 82 16.66 16.24 21.92
N HIS A 83 17.31 16.04 23.06
CA HIS A 83 18.12 14.88 23.37
C HIS A 83 17.82 14.26 24.73
N ASP A 84 17.03 14.93 25.59
CA ASP A 84 16.51 14.35 26.82
C ASP A 84 15.43 13.32 26.50
N PRO A 85 15.66 12.02 26.76
CA PRO A 85 14.68 10.98 26.42
C PRO A 85 13.35 11.11 27.16
N GLN A 86 13.32 11.78 28.32
CA GLN A 86 12.07 12.05 29.04
C GLN A 86 11.23 13.12 28.32
N LEU A 87 11.87 14.21 27.89
CA LEU A 87 11.19 15.26 27.12
C LEU A 87 10.75 14.75 25.75
N LEU A 88 11.55 13.89 25.11
CA LEU A 88 11.18 13.22 23.88
C LEU A 88 9.95 12.31 24.07
N ALA A 89 9.82 11.64 25.23
CA ALA A 89 8.71 10.72 25.50
C ALA A 89 7.40 11.42 25.91
N ASP A 90 7.45 12.63 26.49
CA ASP A 90 6.27 13.33 27.03
C ASP A 90 5.12 13.58 26.01
N PRO A 91 5.38 13.86 24.72
CA PRO A 91 4.35 13.98 23.70
C PRO A 91 3.53 12.71 23.45
N ALA A 92 3.86 11.58 24.08
CA ALA A 92 3.08 10.36 24.01
C ALA A 92 1.61 10.61 24.37
N LYS A 93 0.71 10.06 23.54
CA LYS A 93 -0.75 10.15 23.74
C LYS A 93 -1.39 8.78 23.95
N ARG A 94 -2.53 8.79 24.64
CA ARG A 94 -3.41 7.61 24.85
C ARG A 94 -2.62 6.42 25.42
N ARG A 95 -2.78 5.23 24.81
CA ARG A 95 -2.11 3.98 25.23
C ARG A 95 -0.59 4.09 25.29
N LEU A 96 0.01 5.01 24.52
CA LEU A 96 1.46 5.19 24.51
C LEU A 96 1.98 5.96 25.74
N ARG A 97 1.12 6.73 26.45
CA ARG A 97 1.52 7.36 27.73
C ARG A 97 1.90 6.33 28.79
N ASN A 98 1.19 5.19 28.80
CA ASN A 98 1.49 4.11 29.72
C ASN A 98 2.86 3.46 29.45
N LYS A 99 3.44 3.72 28.27
CA LYS A 99 4.74 3.21 27.85
C LYS A 99 5.86 4.25 27.92
N ILE A 100 5.67 5.36 28.64
CA ILE A 100 6.71 6.41 28.77
C ILE A 100 8.03 5.84 29.30
N PRO A 101 8.06 4.96 30.32
CA PRO A 101 9.32 4.36 30.77
C PRO A 101 10.08 3.62 29.65
N GLU A 102 9.37 2.82 28.86
CA GLU A 102 9.92 2.08 27.72
C GLU A 102 10.30 3.00 26.56
N LEU A 103 9.55 4.08 26.34
CA LEU A 103 9.88 5.11 25.35
C LEU A 103 11.16 5.86 25.72
N THR A 104 11.31 6.26 26.98
CA THR A 104 12.54 6.92 27.48
C THR A 104 13.75 6.03 27.23
N GLN A 105 13.64 4.72 27.48
CA GLN A 105 14.69 3.76 27.14
C GLN A 105 14.92 3.68 25.63
N ALA A 106 13.85 3.55 24.84
CA ALA A 106 13.93 3.42 23.38
C ALA A 106 14.42 4.69 22.67
N LEU A 107 14.27 5.87 23.27
CA LEU A 107 14.71 7.17 22.73
C LEU A 107 16.12 7.55 23.18
N THR A 108 16.76 6.71 24.01
CA THR A 108 18.17 6.89 24.39
C THR A 108 19.07 6.48 23.23
N GLY A 109 19.77 7.44 22.63
CA GLY A 109 20.64 7.18 21.47
C GLY A 109 21.55 8.35 21.10
N ARG A 110 22.35 8.17 20.04
CA ARG A 110 23.29 9.15 19.49
C ARG A 110 22.72 9.82 18.24
N PHE A 111 21.65 10.60 18.43
CA PHE A 111 20.98 11.32 17.34
C PHE A 111 21.64 12.68 17.10
N ARG A 112 22.52 12.74 16.09
CA ARG A 112 23.22 13.95 15.63
C ARG A 112 22.45 14.73 14.56
N GLU A 113 22.86 15.98 14.31
CA GLU A 113 22.36 16.87 13.24
C GLU A 113 22.27 16.20 11.86
N HIS A 114 23.25 15.36 11.51
CA HIS A 114 23.20 14.59 10.26
C HIS A 114 21.95 13.70 10.14
N HIS A 115 21.56 13.03 11.22
CA HIS A 115 20.36 12.19 11.23
C HIS A 115 19.10 13.05 11.28
N ALA A 116 19.13 14.22 11.94
CA ALA A 116 18.03 15.18 11.91
C ALA A 116 17.69 15.59 10.46
N PHE A 117 18.72 15.91 9.66
CA PHE A 117 18.57 16.22 8.24
C PHE A 117 17.92 15.07 7.45
N LEU A 118 18.45 13.85 7.57
CA LEU A 118 17.90 12.68 6.86
C LEU A 118 16.47 12.34 7.32
N THR A 119 16.19 12.47 8.61
CA THR A 119 14.84 12.26 9.20
C THR A 119 13.86 13.27 8.61
N ARG A 120 14.24 14.55 8.50
CA ARG A 120 13.40 15.57 7.84
C ARG A 120 13.05 15.18 6.40
N LEU A 121 14.05 14.78 5.59
CA LEU A 121 13.81 14.36 4.21
C LEU A 121 12.84 13.18 4.10
N HIS A 122 12.95 12.20 5.01
CA HIS A 122 12.03 11.07 5.04
C HIS A 122 10.62 11.48 5.49
N LEU A 123 10.47 12.39 6.46
CA LEU A 123 9.15 12.92 6.84
C LEU A 123 8.50 13.68 5.69
N ASP A 124 9.25 14.52 4.97
CA ASP A 124 8.74 15.26 3.83
C ASP A 124 8.27 14.32 2.71
N GLN A 125 9.06 13.28 2.41
CA GLN A 125 8.67 12.26 1.42
C GLN A 125 7.41 11.49 1.86
N TYR A 126 7.31 11.14 3.15
CA TYR A 126 6.14 10.48 3.71
C TYR A 126 4.87 11.35 3.57
N ASP A 127 4.99 12.65 3.85
CA ASP A 127 3.89 13.61 3.77
C ASP A 127 3.44 13.82 2.33
N GLN A 128 4.38 13.92 1.39
CA GLN A 128 4.10 14.00 -0.05
C GLN A 128 3.33 12.77 -0.54
N LEU A 129 3.79 11.56 -0.19
CA LEU A 129 3.11 10.32 -0.56
C LEU A 129 1.73 10.20 0.09
N THR A 130 1.60 10.64 1.35
CA THR A 130 0.30 10.69 2.03
C THR A 130 -0.67 11.65 1.35
N ALA A 131 -0.20 12.82 0.90
CA ALA A 131 -1.00 13.76 0.13
C ALA A 131 -1.40 13.19 -1.24
N MET A 132 -0.49 12.50 -1.92
CA MET A 132 -0.77 11.82 -3.19
C MET A 132 -1.85 10.74 -3.03
N ILE A 133 -1.73 9.88 -2.00
CA ILE A 133 -2.72 8.85 -1.68
C ILE A 133 -4.10 9.50 -1.46
N ARG A 134 -4.18 10.56 -0.64
CA ARG A 134 -5.45 11.27 -0.41
C ARG A 134 -6.07 11.86 -1.68
N ARG A 135 -5.26 12.36 -2.61
CA ARG A 135 -5.74 12.86 -3.91
C ARG A 135 -6.30 11.73 -4.77
N LEU A 136 -5.60 10.59 -4.79
CA LEU A 136 -6.04 9.38 -5.51
C LEU A 136 -7.34 8.83 -4.92
N ASP A 137 -7.44 8.72 -3.58
CA ASP A 137 -8.65 8.27 -2.89
C ASP A 137 -9.88 9.10 -3.28
N LYS A 138 -9.76 10.43 -3.27
CA LYS A 138 -10.85 11.33 -3.70
C LYS A 138 -11.28 11.12 -5.16
N ARG A 139 -10.34 10.78 -6.05
CA ARG A 139 -10.65 10.52 -7.46
C ARG A 139 -11.28 9.13 -7.63
N ILE A 140 -10.79 8.13 -6.91
CA ILE A 140 -11.33 6.77 -6.85
C ILE A 140 -12.77 6.80 -6.35
N GLU A 141 -13.05 7.52 -5.27
CA GLU A 141 -14.41 7.65 -4.70
C GLU A 141 -15.43 8.12 -5.75
N LYS A 142 -15.05 9.11 -6.57
CA LYS A 142 -15.89 9.59 -7.66
C LYS A 142 -16.03 8.58 -8.80
N ALA A 143 -14.91 7.99 -9.22
CA ALA A 143 -14.89 7.04 -10.34
C ALA A 143 -15.62 5.74 -10.03
N ILE A 144 -15.66 5.33 -8.76
CA ILE A 144 -16.27 4.07 -8.34
C ILE A 144 -17.76 4.18 -7.98
N ALA A 145 -18.32 5.39 -7.95
CA ALA A 145 -19.73 5.63 -7.64
C ALA A 145 -20.72 4.76 -8.46
N PRO A 146 -20.53 4.52 -9.77
CA PRO A 146 -21.41 3.64 -10.55
C PRO A 146 -21.44 2.18 -10.07
N PHE A 147 -20.40 1.75 -9.33
CA PHE A 147 -20.23 0.36 -8.87
C PHE A 147 -20.62 0.20 -7.40
N ARG A 148 -21.30 1.17 -6.79
CA ARG A 148 -21.57 1.19 -5.35
C ARG A 148 -22.23 -0.09 -4.83
N GLY A 149 -23.22 -0.61 -5.55
CA GLY A 149 -23.90 -1.86 -5.18
C GLY A 149 -22.94 -3.06 -5.13
N ALA A 150 -22.10 -3.24 -6.16
CA ALA A 150 -21.10 -4.31 -6.18
C ALA A 150 -20.04 -4.13 -5.09
N LEU A 151 -19.65 -2.87 -4.84
CA LEU A 151 -18.66 -2.53 -3.83
C LEU A 151 -19.15 -2.81 -2.41
N ASP A 152 -20.40 -2.47 -2.10
CA ASP A 152 -20.98 -2.76 -0.79
C ASP A 152 -21.19 -4.27 -0.59
N LEU A 153 -21.50 -5.04 -1.64
CA LEU A 153 -21.52 -6.51 -1.56
C LEU A 153 -20.14 -7.10 -1.29
N LEU A 154 -19.10 -6.63 -2.00
CA LEU A 154 -17.72 -7.11 -1.79
C LEU A 154 -17.20 -6.80 -0.38
N ASP A 155 -17.58 -5.67 0.20
CA ASP A 155 -17.19 -5.26 1.56
C ASP A 155 -17.82 -6.18 2.63
N THR A 156 -18.82 -7.00 2.28
CA THR A 156 -19.39 -8.01 3.20
C THR A 156 -18.53 -9.27 3.31
N ILE A 157 -17.57 -9.48 2.40
CA ILE A 157 -16.74 -10.68 2.37
C ILE A 157 -15.64 -10.58 3.45
N PRO A 158 -15.57 -11.52 4.42
CA PRO A 158 -14.51 -11.52 5.42
C PRO A 158 -13.12 -11.52 4.77
N GLY A 159 -12.25 -10.60 5.21
CA GLY A 159 -10.90 -10.43 4.65
C GLY A 159 -10.82 -9.51 3.43
N THR A 160 -11.96 -9.07 2.88
CA THR A 160 -12.01 -8.02 1.86
C THR A 160 -12.36 -6.70 2.53
N ASN A 161 -11.40 -5.77 2.57
CA ASN A 161 -11.70 -4.41 2.98
C ASN A 161 -12.08 -3.55 1.76
N ARG A 162 -12.61 -2.37 2.03
CA ARG A 162 -12.98 -1.38 1.02
C ARG A 162 -11.95 -1.17 -0.09
N ALA A 163 -10.67 -0.99 0.27
CA ALA A 163 -9.61 -0.73 -0.70
C ALA A 163 -9.35 -1.94 -1.62
N VAL A 164 -9.46 -3.15 -1.09
CA VAL A 164 -9.34 -4.39 -1.88
C VAL A 164 -10.56 -4.55 -2.79
N ALA A 165 -11.76 -4.28 -2.30
CA ALA A 165 -12.97 -4.33 -3.11
C ALA A 165 -12.93 -3.33 -4.28
N GLU A 166 -12.39 -2.12 -4.06
CA GLU A 166 -12.16 -1.14 -5.12
C GLU A 166 -11.20 -1.67 -6.20
N VAL A 167 -10.13 -2.36 -5.80
CA VAL A 167 -9.18 -3.00 -6.74
C VAL A 167 -9.86 -4.12 -7.53
N ILE A 168 -10.67 -4.96 -6.88
CA ILE A 168 -11.40 -6.05 -7.57
C ILE A 168 -12.30 -5.47 -8.66
N ILE A 169 -13.05 -4.40 -8.35
CA ILE A 169 -13.90 -3.72 -9.33
C ILE A 169 -13.07 -3.09 -10.44
N ALA A 170 -11.95 -2.44 -10.11
CA ALA A 170 -11.09 -1.79 -11.08
C ALA A 170 -10.43 -2.78 -12.06
N GLU A 171 -10.10 -3.98 -11.59
CA GLU A 171 -9.50 -5.01 -12.44
C GLU A 171 -10.57 -5.74 -13.27
N THR A 172 -11.73 -6.06 -12.68
CA THR A 172 -12.75 -6.89 -13.34
C THR A 172 -13.82 -6.10 -14.10
N GLY A 173 -14.02 -4.83 -13.76
CA GLY A 173 -15.12 -4.00 -14.23
C GLY A 173 -16.46 -4.24 -13.53
N GLY A 174 -16.51 -5.08 -12.48
CA GLY A 174 -17.71 -5.33 -11.67
C GLY A 174 -18.82 -6.16 -12.35
N ASP A 175 -18.75 -6.36 -13.66
CA ASP A 175 -19.67 -7.19 -14.44
C ASP A 175 -19.13 -8.61 -14.60
N MET A 176 -19.67 -9.55 -13.81
CA MET A 176 -19.24 -10.95 -13.85
C MET A 176 -19.74 -11.72 -15.07
N SER A 177 -20.70 -11.19 -15.84
CA SER A 177 -21.18 -11.83 -17.08
C SER A 177 -20.10 -11.89 -18.17
N ARG A 178 -19.03 -11.08 -18.01
CA ARG A 178 -17.82 -11.13 -18.85
C ARG A 178 -17.04 -12.43 -18.72
N PHE A 179 -17.28 -13.20 -17.65
CA PHE A 179 -16.64 -14.47 -17.41
C PHE A 179 -17.67 -15.60 -17.51
N ALA A 180 -17.34 -16.65 -18.26
CA ALA A 180 -18.24 -17.80 -18.42
C ALA A 180 -18.51 -18.54 -17.10
N SER A 181 -17.59 -18.45 -16.13
CA SER A 181 -17.79 -18.94 -14.77
C SER A 181 -16.77 -18.32 -13.81
N ALA A 182 -16.98 -18.50 -12.50
CA ALA A 182 -16.01 -18.10 -11.48
C ALA A 182 -14.61 -18.72 -11.69
N ARG A 183 -14.54 -19.94 -12.25
CA ARG A 183 -13.25 -20.59 -12.61
C ARG A 183 -12.51 -19.81 -13.71
N HIS A 184 -13.22 -19.24 -14.67
CA HIS A 184 -12.62 -18.41 -15.70
C HIS A 184 -12.10 -17.08 -15.14
N LEU A 185 -12.83 -16.48 -14.19
CA LEU A 185 -12.34 -15.31 -13.47
C LEU A 185 -11.06 -15.63 -12.68
N ALA A 186 -11.05 -16.73 -11.93
CA ALA A 186 -9.88 -17.15 -11.15
C ALA A 186 -8.64 -17.44 -12.03
N SER A 187 -8.86 -18.07 -13.18
CA SER A 187 -7.81 -18.30 -14.19
C SER A 187 -7.32 -16.98 -14.79
N TRP A 188 -8.22 -16.07 -15.17
CA TRP A 188 -7.85 -14.75 -15.70
C TRP A 188 -7.09 -13.89 -14.70
N ALA A 189 -7.48 -13.93 -13.43
CA ALA A 189 -6.81 -13.22 -12.35
C ALA A 189 -5.48 -13.85 -11.92
N GLY A 190 -5.12 -15.02 -12.46
CA GLY A 190 -3.88 -15.73 -12.13
C GLY A 190 -3.84 -16.33 -10.72
N VAL A 191 -5.00 -16.53 -10.09
CA VAL A 191 -5.13 -17.11 -8.73
C VAL A 191 -5.47 -18.59 -8.74
N CYS A 192 -5.70 -19.17 -9.93
CA CYS A 192 -5.82 -20.61 -10.11
C CYS A 192 -4.41 -21.23 -10.06
N PRO A 193 -4.12 -22.19 -9.17
CA PRO A 193 -2.83 -22.88 -9.17
C PRO A 193 -2.59 -23.50 -10.54
N GLY A 194 -1.45 -23.18 -11.15
CA GLY A 194 -1.05 -23.77 -12.41
C GLY A 194 -0.71 -25.25 -12.20
N HIS A 195 -1.29 -26.15 -13.01
CA HIS A 195 -0.70 -27.47 -13.20
C HIS A 195 0.50 -27.29 -14.13
N HIS A 196 1.70 -27.20 -13.57
CA HIS A 196 2.93 -27.23 -14.36
C HIS A 196 3.28 -28.67 -14.71
N GLU A 197 2.56 -29.26 -15.66
CA GLU A 197 2.95 -30.55 -16.26
C GLU A 197 3.76 -30.33 -17.54
N SER A 198 5.03 -30.74 -17.50
CA SER A 198 5.84 -30.92 -18.71
C SER A 198 6.10 -32.42 -18.89
N ALA A 199 5.73 -32.97 -20.05
CA ALA A 199 5.96 -34.37 -20.41
C ALA A 199 5.44 -35.39 -19.37
N GLY A 200 4.21 -35.21 -18.89
CA GLY A 200 3.54 -36.18 -18.00
C GLY A 200 4.09 -36.25 -16.57
N ARG A 201 4.85 -35.23 -16.13
CA ARG A 201 5.27 -35.07 -14.73
C ARG A 201 4.81 -33.73 -14.20
N THR A 202 4.05 -33.77 -13.10
CA THR A 202 3.64 -32.61 -12.32
C THR A 202 4.87 -32.06 -11.59
N LYS A 203 5.21 -30.79 -11.83
CA LYS A 203 6.24 -30.05 -11.06
C LYS A 203 5.62 -29.35 -9.86
#